data_AF-A0A7C6Z119-F1
#
_entry.id   AF-A0A7C6Z119-F1
#
_cell.length_a   1.000
_cell.length_b   1.000
_cell.length_c   1.000
_cell.angle_alpha   90.00
_cell.angle_beta   90.00
_cell.angle_gamma   90.00
#
_symmetry.space_group_name_H-M   'P 1'
#
loop_
_entity.id
_entity.type
_entity.pdbx_description
1 polymer ?
#
loop_
_entity_poly.entity_id
_entity_poly.type
_entity_poly.pdbx_seq_one_letter_code
_entity_poly.pdbx_strand_id
1 'polypeptide(L)'
;RAPQIDDSVKETKENIKKVIKNGEIAVEVKDVEDAYQKIIEIVEDVGGEEFNKSFSVSGEYKRMELVLKIPPEQLDLFEQKLKECVGDGKIKRSNIRSQDITSEYYDYTARLESYQASRDQLRELLKKAETVEDTLRIHSELTRLQAEIDSMQGQIKMWDKLIGMATITLYIDEEANPIKKTTTVGWRFNSPSEIWMTMKNGFISVVNWIYSMLVWILIFIVSISPILLVVGIVLYIIYYKRRKNKERQIIGK
;
A
#
# COMPACT_ATOMS: atom_id res chain seq x y z
N ARG A 1 46.28 50.71 15.92
CA ARG A 1 45.35 49.71 16.47
C ARG A 1 44.60 49.12 15.28
N ALA A 2 45.01 47.94 14.80
CA ALA A 2 44.37 47.31 13.65
C ALA A 2 42.93 46.94 14.02
N PRO A 3 41.94 47.09 13.11
CA PRO A 3 40.59 46.63 13.37
C PRO A 3 40.60 45.10 13.46
N GLN A 4 40.15 44.58 14.60
CA GLN A 4 39.83 43.16 14.74
C GLN A 4 38.73 42.84 13.74
N ILE A 5 39.06 42.00 12.76
CA ILE A 5 38.07 41.40 11.87
C ILE A 5 37.20 40.53 12.77
N ASP A 6 35.93 40.86 12.80
CA ASP A 6 34.89 40.23 13.58
C ASP A 6 34.75 38.75 13.19
N ASP A 7 35.35 37.87 13.99
CA ASP A 7 35.27 36.41 13.83
C ASP A 7 33.81 35.89 13.99
N SER A 8 32.88 36.71 14.49
CA SER A 8 31.46 36.31 14.62
C SER A 8 30.71 36.22 13.27
N VAL A 9 31.20 36.88 12.21
CA VAL A 9 30.58 36.83 10.88
C VAL A 9 30.95 35.54 10.12
N LYS A 10 32.06 34.88 10.49
CA LYS A 10 32.45 33.58 9.89
C LYS A 10 31.62 32.42 10.45
N GLU A 11 31.29 32.42 11.74
CA GLU A 11 30.53 31.33 12.38
C GLU A 11 29.07 31.23 11.89
N THR A 12 28.49 32.29 11.35
CA THR A 12 27.06 32.28 10.94
C THR A 12 26.83 31.55 9.61
N LYS A 13 27.87 31.35 8.78
CA LYS A 13 27.77 30.55 7.54
C LYS A 13 27.98 29.05 7.74
N GLU A 14 28.42 28.63 8.93
CA GLU A 14 28.99 27.29 9.17
C GLU A 14 28.00 26.28 9.76
N ASN A 15 26.71 26.62 9.91
CA ASN A 15 25.74 25.69 10.52
C ASN A 15 24.38 25.65 9.83
N ILE A 16 24.37 25.72 8.49
CA ILE A 16 23.17 25.33 7.73
C ILE A 16 23.17 23.80 7.69
N LYS A 17 22.37 23.18 8.57
CA LYS A 17 22.23 21.73 8.60
C LYS A 17 21.79 21.20 7.23
N LYS A 18 22.48 20.16 6.77
CA LYS A 18 22.19 19.44 5.54
C LYS A 18 21.41 18.18 5.89
N VAL A 19 20.08 18.28 5.88
CA VAL A 19 19.20 17.18 6.29
C VAL A 19 18.41 16.69 5.08
N ILE A 20 18.52 15.40 4.79
CA ILE A 20 17.67 14.72 3.81
C ILE A 20 16.44 14.17 4.53
N LYS A 21 15.25 14.46 4.00
CA LYS A 21 13.99 13.92 4.53
C LYS A 21 13.36 12.97 3.52
N ASN A 22 13.13 11.73 3.94
CA ASN A 22 12.43 10.72 3.15
C ASN A 22 11.34 10.08 4.01
N GLY A 23 10.19 9.78 3.43
CA GLY A 23 9.09 9.20 4.19
C GLY A 23 8.24 8.24 3.39
N GLU A 24 7.57 7.37 4.13
CA GLU A 24 6.60 6.41 3.63
C GLU A 24 5.30 6.58 4.39
N ILE A 25 4.20 6.81 3.67
CA ILE A 25 2.87 6.95 4.25
C ILE A 25 1.95 5.95 3.56
N ALA A 26 1.15 5.22 4.33
CA ALA A 26 0.13 4.32 3.82
C ALA A 26 -1.24 4.71 4.38
N VAL A 27 -2.19 4.93 3.49
CA VAL A 27 -3.55 5.34 3.80
C VAL A 27 -4.55 4.37 3.19
N GLU A 28 -5.62 4.08 3.93
CA GLU A 28 -6.77 3.31 3.43
C GLU A 28 -7.93 4.26 3.14
N VAL A 29 -8.52 4.16 1.95
CA VAL A 29 -9.62 5.03 1.51
C VAL A 29 -10.74 4.21 0.87
N LYS A 30 -11.95 4.76 0.84
CA LYS A 30 -13.09 4.10 0.19
C LYS A 30 -13.00 4.13 -1.33
N ASP A 31 -12.46 5.22 -1.88
CA ASP A 31 -12.28 5.44 -3.31
C ASP A 31 -10.88 6.02 -3.53
N VAL A 32 -10.07 5.26 -4.27
CA VAL A 32 -8.64 5.59 -4.48
C VAL A 32 -8.49 6.78 -5.41
N GLU A 33 -9.35 6.89 -6.43
CA GLU A 33 -9.30 7.96 -7.42
C GLU A 33 -9.80 9.31 -6.85
N ASP A 34 -10.87 9.32 -6.05
CA ASP A 34 -11.32 10.54 -5.35
C ASP A 34 -10.28 11.03 -4.33
N ALA A 35 -9.68 10.10 -3.57
CA ALA A 35 -8.61 10.44 -2.64
C ALA A 35 -7.39 11.01 -3.36
N TYR A 36 -6.99 10.39 -4.49
CA TYR A 36 -5.89 10.88 -5.31
C TYR A 36 -6.09 12.34 -5.71
N GLN A 37 -7.28 12.70 -6.20
CA GLN A 37 -7.55 14.05 -6.70
C GLN A 37 -7.42 15.11 -5.60
N LYS A 38 -7.89 14.81 -4.39
CA LYS A 38 -7.76 15.70 -3.23
C LYS A 38 -6.31 15.78 -2.73
N ILE A 39 -5.61 14.66 -2.75
CA ILE A 39 -4.22 14.58 -2.29
C ILE A 39 -3.31 15.38 -3.22
N ILE A 40 -3.50 15.30 -4.55
CA ILE A 40 -2.66 16.08 -5.48
C ILE A 40 -2.90 17.58 -5.34
N GLU A 41 -4.15 18.02 -5.10
CA GLU A 41 -4.45 19.42 -4.77
C GLU A 41 -3.71 19.87 -3.50
N ILE A 42 -3.68 19.02 -2.46
CA ILE A 42 -2.92 19.30 -1.24
C ILE A 42 -1.41 19.40 -1.52
N VAL A 43 -0.87 18.54 -2.38
CA VAL A 43 0.54 18.54 -2.77
C VAL A 43 0.90 19.84 -3.51
N GLU A 44 0.08 20.26 -4.45
CA GLU A 44 0.28 21.51 -5.19
C GLU A 44 0.18 22.74 -4.27
N ASP A 45 -0.79 22.74 -3.35
CA ASP A 45 -0.99 23.79 -2.34
C ASP A 45 0.24 24.03 -1.46
N VAL A 46 0.97 22.96 -1.13
CA VAL A 46 2.19 23.04 -0.31
C VAL A 46 3.46 23.29 -1.14
N GLY A 47 3.30 23.57 -2.44
CA GLY A 47 4.40 23.79 -3.37
C GLY A 47 5.19 22.53 -3.70
N GLY A 48 4.57 21.36 -3.53
CA GLY A 48 5.12 20.07 -3.94
C GLY A 48 4.71 19.69 -5.36
N GLU A 49 5.27 18.58 -5.85
CA GLU A 49 4.98 18.02 -7.16
C GLU A 49 4.87 16.49 -7.12
N GLU A 50 4.06 15.93 -8.03
CA GLU A 50 4.03 14.49 -8.30
C GLU A 50 5.24 14.13 -9.18
N PHE A 51 6.10 13.24 -8.67
CA PHE A 51 7.25 12.74 -9.42
C PHE A 51 6.94 11.44 -10.15
N ASN A 52 6.12 10.58 -9.56
CA ASN A 52 5.70 9.33 -10.16
C ASN A 52 4.33 8.89 -9.63
N LYS A 53 3.58 8.18 -10.47
CA LYS A 53 2.30 7.59 -10.16
C LYS A 53 2.21 6.19 -10.75
N SER A 54 1.85 5.24 -9.91
CA SER A 54 1.57 3.87 -10.27
C SER A 54 0.19 3.49 -9.77
N PHE A 55 -0.64 2.94 -10.65
CA PHE A 55 -1.96 2.45 -10.30
C PHE A 55 -2.05 0.96 -10.63
N SER A 56 -2.58 0.19 -9.69
CA SER A 56 -2.71 -1.25 -9.84
C SER A 56 -4.04 -1.72 -9.27
N VAL A 57 -4.57 -2.78 -9.87
CA VAL A 57 -5.78 -3.44 -9.41
C VAL A 57 -5.43 -4.90 -9.13
N SER A 58 -5.68 -5.34 -7.89
CA SER A 58 -5.44 -6.70 -7.45
C SER A 58 -6.75 -7.32 -6.96
N GLY A 59 -7.35 -8.17 -7.80
CA GLY A 59 -8.69 -8.69 -7.56
C GLY A 59 -9.74 -7.58 -7.63
N GLU A 60 -10.47 -7.36 -6.53
CA GLU A 60 -11.45 -6.28 -6.39
C GLU A 60 -10.90 -5.03 -5.70
N TYR A 61 -9.60 -5.02 -5.34
CA TYR A 61 -8.97 -3.91 -4.61
C TYR A 61 -8.13 -3.07 -5.54
N LYS A 62 -8.33 -1.75 -5.44
CA LYS A 62 -7.46 -0.77 -6.09
C LYS A 62 -6.35 -0.33 -5.14
N ARG A 63 -5.17 -0.07 -5.72
CA ARG A 63 -4.02 0.49 -5.03
C ARG A 63 -3.36 1.54 -5.92
N MET A 64 -2.99 2.66 -5.33
CA MET A 64 -2.16 3.67 -5.97
C MET A 64 -0.90 3.93 -5.14
N GLU A 65 0.24 4.02 -5.81
CA GLU A 65 1.50 4.44 -5.25
C GLU A 65 1.92 5.75 -5.91
N LEU A 66 2.18 6.77 -5.09
CA LEU A 66 2.64 8.07 -5.52
C LEU A 66 4.03 8.32 -4.94
N VAL A 67 4.92 8.88 -5.75
CA VAL A 67 6.17 9.46 -5.27
C VAL A 67 6.04 10.96 -5.38
N LEU A 68 6.06 11.63 -4.23
CA LEU A 68 5.83 13.06 -4.10
C LEU A 68 7.13 13.75 -3.70
N LYS A 69 7.37 14.92 -4.28
CA LYS A 69 8.47 15.82 -3.90
C LYS A 69 7.86 17.03 -3.20
N ILE A 70 8.22 17.22 -1.93
CA ILE A 70 7.61 18.26 -1.10
C ILE A 70 8.72 19.09 -0.45
N PRO A 71 8.64 20.43 -0.46
CA PRO A 71 9.59 21.26 0.28
C PRO A 71 9.69 20.82 1.75
N PRO A 72 10.89 20.58 2.30
CA PRO A 72 11.06 20.04 3.66
C PRO A 72 10.43 20.88 4.78
N GLU A 73 10.24 22.18 4.53
CA GLU A 73 9.60 23.15 5.43
C GLU A 73 8.07 23.00 5.47
N GLN A 74 7.48 22.49 4.38
CA GLN A 74 6.03 22.33 4.23
C GLN A 74 5.55 20.91 4.55
N LEU A 75 6.46 20.02 4.93
CA LEU A 75 6.17 18.61 5.20
C LEU A 75 5.15 18.42 6.33
N ASP A 76 5.27 19.22 7.39
CA ASP A 76 4.39 19.15 8.56
C ASP A 76 2.97 19.60 8.18
N LEU A 77 2.86 20.63 7.32
CA LEU A 77 1.58 21.11 6.79
C LEU A 77 0.94 20.08 5.85
N PHE A 78 1.74 19.46 4.98
CA PHE A 78 1.29 18.36 4.12
C PHE A 78 0.72 17.21 4.95
N GLU A 79 1.44 16.75 5.97
CA GLU A 79 0.97 15.69 6.87
C GLU A 79 -0.36 16.05 7.53
N GLN A 80 -0.50 17.29 7.99
CA GLN A 80 -1.73 17.77 8.63
C GLN A 80 -2.91 17.75 7.64
N LYS A 81 -2.75 18.36 6.46
CA LYS A 81 -3.80 18.37 5.43
C LYS A 81 -4.16 16.96 4.95
N LEU A 82 -3.16 16.07 4.84
CA LEU A 82 -3.38 14.66 4.49
C LEU A 82 -4.22 13.95 5.56
N LYS A 83 -3.91 14.18 6.84
CA LYS A 83 -4.70 13.66 7.98
C LYS A 83 -6.15 14.16 7.93
N GLU A 84 -6.36 15.45 7.67
CA GLU A 84 -7.69 16.04 7.56
C GLU A 84 -8.48 15.48 6.36
N CYS A 85 -7.81 15.23 5.24
CA CYS A 85 -8.42 14.70 4.02
C CYS A 85 -8.85 13.22 4.15
N VAL A 86 -8.00 12.38 4.75
CA VAL A 86 -8.21 10.93 4.79
C VAL A 86 -8.87 10.49 6.11
N GLY A 87 -8.66 11.24 7.19
CA GLY A 87 -9.14 10.97 8.53
C GLY A 87 -8.15 10.15 9.37
N ASP A 88 -8.00 10.50 10.66
CA ASP A 88 -6.97 9.94 11.55
C ASP A 88 -6.97 8.40 11.66
N GLY A 89 -8.12 7.74 11.51
CA GLY A 89 -8.24 6.28 11.56
C GLY A 89 -7.86 5.54 10.28
N LYS A 90 -7.50 6.27 9.22
CA LYS A 90 -7.23 5.74 7.88
C LYS A 90 -5.75 5.70 7.53
N ILE A 91 -4.90 6.44 8.24
CA ILE A 91 -3.45 6.32 8.11
C ILE A 91 -2.99 5.06 8.84
N LYS A 92 -2.55 4.05 8.09
CA LYS A 92 -2.06 2.78 8.66
C LYS A 92 -0.59 2.85 9.04
N ARG A 93 0.17 3.62 8.28
CA ARG A 93 1.60 3.77 8.47
C ARG A 93 2.00 5.18 8.10
N SER A 94 2.79 5.82 8.95
CA SER A 94 3.54 7.02 8.60
C SER A 94 4.91 6.89 9.22
N ASN A 95 5.94 6.95 8.38
CA ASN A 95 7.32 6.88 8.82
C ASN A 95 8.14 7.87 8.02
N ILE A 96 8.54 8.97 8.65
CA ILE A 96 9.43 9.96 8.06
C ILE A 96 10.78 9.86 8.75
N ARG A 97 11.80 9.67 7.93
CA ARG A 97 13.20 9.57 8.34
C ARG A 97 13.91 10.84 7.92
N SER A 98 14.63 11.42 8.87
CA SER A 98 15.56 12.51 8.63
C SER A 98 16.98 11.97 8.75
N GLN A 99 17.82 12.26 7.78
CA GLN A 99 19.23 11.91 7.80
C GLN A 99 20.04 13.20 7.76
N ASP A 100 20.75 13.50 8.85
CA ASP A 100 21.72 14.58 8.88
C ASP A 100 22.99 14.12 8.16
N ILE A 101 23.35 14.82 7.09
CA ILE A 101 24.56 14.59 6.28
C ILE A 101 25.48 15.80 6.31
N THR A 102 25.36 16.66 7.31
CA THR A 102 26.10 17.93 7.39
C THR A 102 27.60 17.69 7.37
N SER A 103 28.09 16.76 8.20
CA SER A 103 29.52 16.44 8.25
C SER A 103 30.03 15.90 6.93
N GLU A 104 29.33 14.91 6.37
CA GLU A 104 29.70 14.25 5.12
C GLU A 104 29.70 15.22 3.94
N TYR A 105 28.71 16.11 3.88
CA TYR A 105 28.58 17.12 2.83
C TYR A 105 29.77 18.10 2.85
N TYR A 106 30.11 18.64 4.02
CA TYR A 106 31.23 19.58 4.15
C TYR A 106 32.57 18.88 3.95
N ASP A 107 32.75 17.64 4.43
CA ASP A 107 33.95 16.85 4.17
C ASP A 107 34.16 16.59 2.68
N TYR A 108 33.11 16.23 1.94
CA TYR A 108 33.17 16.04 0.49
C TYR A 108 33.49 17.33 -0.25
N THR A 109 32.90 18.45 0.18
CA THR A 109 33.14 19.76 -0.42
C THR A 109 34.60 20.19 -0.22
N ALA A 110 35.14 20.04 1.00
CA ALA A 110 36.54 20.35 1.29
C ALA A 110 37.52 19.45 0.50
N ARG A 111 37.21 18.15 0.36
CA ARG A 111 38.00 17.22 -0.47
C ARG A 111 37.95 17.60 -1.95
N LEU A 112 36.78 17.97 -2.45
CA LEU A 112 36.62 18.42 -3.83
C LEU A 112 37.49 19.65 -4.11
N GLU A 113 37.48 20.65 -3.23
CA GLU A 113 38.32 21.84 -3.37
C GLU A 113 39.81 21.48 -3.36
N SER A 114 40.24 20.59 -2.46
CA SER A 114 41.63 20.10 -2.41
C SER A 114 42.04 19.36 -3.69
N TYR A 115 41.17 18.51 -4.26
CA TYR A 115 41.46 17.82 -5.51
C TYR A 115 41.50 18.79 -6.70
N GLN A 116 40.64 19.80 -6.74
CA GLN A 116 40.67 20.83 -7.78
C GLN A 116 41.98 21.62 -7.73
N ALA A 117 42.41 22.06 -6.54
CA ALA A 117 43.70 22.72 -6.36
C ALA A 117 44.87 21.83 -6.80
N SER A 118 44.85 20.55 -6.44
CA SER A 118 45.89 19.58 -6.84
C SER A 118 45.91 19.36 -8.35
N ARG A 119 44.75 19.26 -9.00
CA ARG A 119 44.63 19.17 -10.46
C ARG A 119 45.20 20.42 -11.13
N ASP A 120 44.90 21.59 -10.60
CA ASP A 120 45.34 22.84 -11.22
C ASP A 120 46.87 23.02 -11.09
N GLN A 121 47.46 22.61 -9.96
CA GLN A 121 48.93 22.48 -9.83
C GLN A 121 49.53 21.49 -10.82
N LEU A 122 48.93 20.30 -10.99
CA LEU A 122 49.39 19.34 -11.99
C LEU A 122 49.28 19.87 -13.42
N ARG A 123 48.26 20.69 -13.73
CA ARG A 123 48.16 21.38 -15.03
C ARG A 123 49.27 22.40 -15.23
N GLU A 124 49.71 23.08 -14.18
CA GLU A 124 50.88 23.96 -14.25
C GLU A 124 52.18 23.19 -14.46
N LEU A 125 52.35 22.04 -13.80
CA LEU A 125 53.50 21.16 -14.00
C LEU A 125 53.52 20.59 -15.42
N LEU A 126 52.35 20.21 -15.97
CA LEU A 126 52.23 19.72 -17.34
C LEU A 126 52.73 20.75 -18.37
N LYS A 127 52.46 22.04 -18.15
CA LYS A 127 52.95 23.12 -19.03
C LYS A 127 54.47 23.27 -19.03
N LYS A 128 55.15 22.78 -17.98
CA LYS A 128 56.61 22.84 -17.81
C LYS A 128 57.28 21.50 -18.12
N ALA A 129 56.53 20.46 -18.50
CA ALA A 129 57.08 19.14 -18.76
C ALA A 129 57.91 19.15 -20.06
N GLU A 130 59.17 18.74 -19.99
CA GLU A 130 60.10 18.73 -21.13
C GLU A 130 60.20 17.34 -21.79
N THR A 131 59.84 16.27 -21.07
CA THR A 131 59.92 14.90 -21.57
C THR A 131 58.55 14.30 -21.86
N VAL A 132 58.50 13.40 -22.83
CA VAL A 132 57.27 12.65 -23.18
C VAL A 132 56.82 11.78 -22.00
N GLU A 133 57.76 11.16 -21.29
CA GLU A 133 57.50 10.31 -20.14
C GLU A 133 56.82 11.11 -19.00
N ASP A 134 57.34 12.30 -18.66
CA ASP A 134 56.73 13.16 -17.64
C ASP A 134 55.34 13.64 -18.07
N THR A 135 55.18 13.97 -19.35
CA THR A 135 53.89 14.38 -19.92
C THR A 135 52.84 13.27 -19.77
N LEU A 136 53.20 12.03 -20.11
CA LEU A 136 52.29 10.87 -19.99
C LEU A 136 51.94 10.58 -18.53
N ARG A 137 52.90 10.65 -17.61
CA ARG A 137 52.67 10.46 -16.17
C ARG A 137 51.73 11.51 -15.58
N ILE A 138 51.99 12.79 -15.85
CA ILE A 138 51.14 13.89 -15.38
C ILE A 138 49.74 13.77 -15.99
N HIS A 139 49.64 13.42 -17.28
CA HIS A 139 48.34 13.25 -17.93
C HIS A 139 47.52 12.08 -17.34
N SER A 140 48.18 10.97 -17.00
CA SER A 140 47.55 9.85 -16.30
C SER A 140 46.99 10.26 -14.95
N GLU A 141 47.77 10.98 -14.13
CA GLU A 141 47.32 11.49 -12.83
C GLU A 141 46.20 12.53 -12.96
N LEU A 142 46.27 13.43 -13.95
CA LEU A 142 45.20 14.39 -14.23
C LEU A 142 43.89 13.69 -14.59
N THR A 143 43.95 12.62 -15.39
CA THR A 143 42.77 11.84 -15.78
C THR A 143 42.16 11.17 -14.54
N ARG A 144 42.99 10.59 -13.68
CA ARG A 144 42.54 9.99 -12.41
C ARG A 144 41.87 11.03 -11.50
N LEU A 145 42.51 12.16 -11.26
CA LEU A 145 41.93 13.23 -10.43
C LEU A 145 40.65 13.81 -11.01
N GLN A 146 40.57 13.96 -12.33
CA GLN A 146 39.35 14.48 -12.96
C GLN A 146 38.18 13.52 -12.74
N ALA A 147 38.38 12.21 -12.85
CA ALA A 147 37.34 11.22 -12.55
C ALA A 147 36.86 11.30 -11.10
N GLU A 148 37.77 11.47 -10.14
CA GLU A 148 37.42 11.66 -8.72
C GLU A 148 36.63 12.95 -8.48
N ILE A 149 37.07 14.06 -9.10
CA ILE A 149 36.38 15.36 -9.04
C ILE A 149 34.96 15.23 -9.59
N ASP A 150 34.78 14.60 -10.75
CA ASP A 150 33.47 14.45 -11.40
C ASP A 150 32.53 13.59 -10.53
N SER A 151 33.06 12.52 -9.94
CA SER A 151 32.33 11.67 -8.99
C SER A 151 31.87 12.47 -7.76
N MET A 152 32.76 13.22 -7.11
CA MET A 152 32.44 14.03 -5.93
C MET A 152 31.44 15.15 -6.27
N GLN A 153 31.60 15.83 -7.40
CA GLN A 153 30.64 16.83 -7.87
C GLN A 153 29.27 16.24 -8.14
N GLY A 154 29.21 15.03 -8.73
CA GLY A 154 27.97 14.30 -8.93
C GLY A 154 27.27 14.00 -7.60
N GLN A 155 28.03 13.52 -6.61
CA GLN A 155 27.51 13.20 -5.28
C GLN A 155 26.94 14.45 -4.56
N ILE A 156 27.69 15.56 -4.55
CA ILE A 156 27.25 16.81 -3.93
C ILE A 156 25.96 17.32 -4.60
N LYS A 157 25.90 17.33 -5.93
CA LYS A 157 24.69 17.71 -6.68
C LYS A 157 23.49 16.82 -6.35
N MET A 158 23.72 15.53 -6.11
CA MET A 158 22.65 14.62 -5.70
C MET A 158 22.15 14.98 -4.31
N TRP A 159 23.04 15.23 -3.34
CA TRP A 159 22.66 15.65 -2.00
C TRP A 159 21.92 16.99 -2.02
N ASP A 160 22.36 17.97 -2.81
CA ASP A 160 21.66 19.26 -2.94
C ASP A 160 20.19 19.07 -3.37
N LYS A 161 19.94 18.16 -4.32
CA LYS A 161 18.58 17.82 -4.75
C LYS A 161 17.78 17.14 -3.63
N LEU A 162 18.39 16.23 -2.88
CA LEU A 162 17.74 15.49 -1.79
C LEU A 162 17.47 16.35 -0.55
N ILE A 163 18.29 17.38 -0.32
CA ILE A 163 18.09 18.35 0.76
C ILE A 163 17.01 19.36 0.35
N GLY A 164 16.98 19.78 -0.92
CA GLY A 164 16.01 20.76 -1.40
C GLY A 164 14.57 20.26 -1.43
N MET A 165 14.35 18.95 -1.62
CA MET A 165 13.03 18.34 -1.72
C MET A 165 12.96 17.05 -0.92
N ALA A 166 12.00 16.95 0.01
CA ALA A 166 11.69 15.72 0.71
C ALA A 166 11.01 14.74 -0.25
N THR A 167 11.34 13.44 -0.14
CA THR A 167 10.71 12.39 -0.96
C THR A 167 9.71 11.62 -0.12
N ILE A 168 8.41 11.73 -0.43
CA ILE A 168 7.36 10.97 0.24
C ILE A 168 6.78 9.93 -0.72
N THR A 169 6.88 8.67 -0.34
CA THR A 169 6.15 7.58 -1.02
C THR A 169 4.82 7.39 -0.30
N LEU A 170 3.73 7.66 -1.01
CA LEU A 170 2.37 7.54 -0.50
C LEU A 170 1.68 6.33 -1.15
N TYR A 171 1.26 5.40 -0.31
CA TYR A 171 0.43 4.26 -0.69
C TYR A 171 -1.03 4.56 -0.34
N ILE A 172 -1.90 4.50 -1.35
CA ILE A 172 -3.34 4.68 -1.22
C ILE A 172 -3.99 3.33 -1.53
N ASP A 173 -4.48 2.67 -0.49
CA ASP A 173 -5.12 1.36 -0.57
C ASP A 173 -6.65 1.50 -0.45
N GLU A 174 -7.40 0.77 -1.28
CA GLU A 174 -8.84 0.68 -1.10
C GLU A 174 -9.17 -0.13 0.17
N GLU A 175 -10.06 0.41 1.01
CA GLU A 175 -10.52 -0.25 2.22
C GLU A 175 -11.12 -1.63 1.92
N ALA A 176 -10.67 -2.64 2.67
CA ALA A 176 -11.23 -3.98 2.57
C ALA A 176 -12.69 -4.01 3.05
N ASN A 177 -13.65 -3.90 2.12
CA ASN A 177 -15.06 -4.06 2.45
C ASN A 177 -15.37 -5.57 2.62
N PRO A 178 -15.72 -6.06 3.83
CA PRO A 178 -16.00 -7.47 4.05
C PRO A 178 -17.21 -8.00 3.23
N ILE A 179 -18.00 -7.10 2.64
CA ILE A 179 -19.15 -7.42 1.77
C ILE A 179 -18.68 -7.71 0.33
N LYS A 180 -17.51 -7.20 -0.09
CA LYS A 180 -16.83 -7.53 -1.36
C LYS A 180 -16.09 -8.88 -1.30
N LYS A 181 -16.57 -9.82 -0.48
CA LYS A 181 -16.26 -11.24 -0.71
C LYS A 181 -17.19 -11.76 -1.80
N THR A 182 -17.09 -11.20 -3.01
CA THR A 182 -17.54 -11.97 -4.16
C THR A 182 -16.61 -13.15 -4.21
N THR A 183 -17.13 -14.27 -3.75
CA THR A 183 -16.61 -15.57 -4.13
C THR A 183 -16.86 -15.65 -5.63
N THR A 184 -16.01 -15.00 -6.42
CA THR A 184 -15.75 -15.46 -7.76
C THR A 184 -15.12 -16.82 -7.53
N VAL A 185 -15.97 -17.84 -7.45
CA VAL A 185 -15.63 -19.21 -7.83
C VAL A 185 -15.16 -19.08 -9.27
N GLY A 186 -13.90 -18.66 -9.42
CA GLY A 186 -13.21 -18.70 -10.67
C GLY A 186 -13.20 -20.17 -11.02
N TRP A 187 -13.92 -20.54 -12.06
CA TRP A 187 -13.83 -21.85 -12.69
C TRP A 187 -12.43 -21.96 -13.33
N ARG A 188 -11.39 -21.98 -12.50
CA ARG A 188 -9.99 -22.20 -12.86
C ARG A 188 -9.61 -23.56 -12.30
N PHE A 189 -10.08 -24.60 -12.99
CA PHE A 189 -9.64 -25.96 -12.70
C PHE A 189 -8.26 -26.16 -13.30
N ASN A 190 -7.21 -26.01 -12.51
CA ASN A 190 -5.85 -26.30 -12.93
C ASN A 190 -5.44 -27.76 -12.69
N SER A 191 -6.33 -28.59 -12.14
CA SER A 191 -6.05 -30.01 -11.87
C SER A 191 -7.31 -30.89 -11.81
N PRO A 192 -7.34 -32.07 -12.47
CA PRO A 192 -8.39 -33.07 -12.32
C PRO A 192 -8.60 -33.60 -10.89
N SER A 193 -7.57 -33.52 -10.02
CA SER A 193 -7.67 -34.03 -8.64
C SER A 193 -8.50 -33.12 -7.73
N GLU A 194 -8.52 -31.82 -7.98
CA GLU A 194 -9.33 -30.85 -7.23
C GLU A 194 -10.81 -30.91 -7.62
N ILE A 195 -11.09 -31.23 -8.89
CA ILE A 195 -12.46 -31.51 -9.38
C ILE A 195 -13.03 -32.73 -8.66
N TRP A 196 -12.25 -33.81 -8.53
CA TRP A 196 -12.69 -35.04 -7.85
C TRP A 196 -12.97 -34.80 -6.35
N MET A 197 -12.14 -34.00 -5.69
CA MET A 197 -12.32 -33.66 -4.27
C MET A 197 -13.55 -32.76 -4.04
N THR A 198 -13.77 -31.80 -4.93
CA THR A 198 -14.96 -30.92 -4.90
C THR A 198 -16.24 -31.70 -5.20
N MET A 199 -16.21 -32.65 -6.14
CA MET A 199 -17.33 -33.56 -6.40
C MET A 199 -17.65 -34.47 -5.21
N LYS A 200 -16.63 -35.05 -4.56
CA LYS A 200 -16.83 -35.91 -3.37
C LYS A 200 -17.47 -35.13 -2.22
N ASN A 201 -16.99 -33.90 -1.98
CA ASN A 201 -17.56 -33.03 -0.96
C ASN A 201 -19.00 -32.60 -1.33
N GLY A 202 -19.24 -32.29 -2.60
CA GLY A 202 -20.58 -32.00 -3.14
C GLY A 202 -21.58 -33.14 -2.92
N PHE A 203 -21.16 -34.39 -3.19
CA PHE A 203 -21.99 -35.57 -2.98
C PHE A 203 -22.33 -35.79 -1.50
N ILE A 204 -21.36 -35.58 -0.59
CA ILE A 204 -21.60 -35.67 0.86
C ILE A 204 -22.61 -34.61 1.32
N SER A 205 -22.53 -33.38 0.79
CA SER A 205 -23.52 -32.34 1.10
C SER A 205 -24.92 -32.69 0.60
N VAL A 206 -25.07 -33.33 -0.56
CA VAL A 206 -26.37 -33.82 -1.05
C VAL A 206 -26.92 -34.94 -0.16
N VAL A 207 -26.08 -35.87 0.29
CA VAL A 207 -26.48 -36.93 1.22
C VAL A 207 -26.94 -36.36 2.57
N ASN A 208 -26.20 -35.39 3.12
CA ASN A 208 -26.60 -34.72 4.35
C ASN A 208 -27.89 -33.90 4.19
N TRP A 209 -28.10 -33.30 3.02
CA TRP A 209 -29.34 -32.59 2.70
C TRP A 209 -30.55 -33.54 2.64
N ILE A 210 -30.39 -34.72 2.01
CA ILE A 210 -31.42 -35.76 1.96
C ILE A 210 -31.71 -36.31 3.37
N TYR A 211 -30.69 -36.56 4.18
CA TYR A 211 -30.84 -36.97 5.58
C TYR A 211 -31.64 -35.94 6.38
N SER A 212 -31.30 -34.66 6.22
CA SER A 212 -32.00 -33.57 6.88
C SER A 212 -33.46 -33.47 6.44
N MET A 213 -33.75 -33.65 5.13
CA MET A 213 -35.13 -33.72 4.63
C MET A 213 -35.91 -34.89 5.24
N LEU A 214 -35.31 -36.07 5.35
CA LEU A 214 -35.97 -37.25 5.94
C LEU A 214 -36.32 -37.03 7.43
N VAL A 215 -35.42 -36.43 8.19
CA VAL A 215 -35.67 -36.06 9.59
C VAL A 215 -36.83 -35.06 9.69
N TRP A 216 -36.85 -34.03 8.84
CA TRP A 216 -37.95 -33.06 8.78
C TRP A 216 -39.28 -33.69 8.40
N ILE A 217 -39.30 -34.65 7.47
CA ILE A 217 -40.50 -35.40 7.08
C ILE A 217 -41.01 -36.24 8.26
N LEU A 218 -40.13 -36.92 9.00
CA LEU A 218 -40.52 -37.68 10.20
C LEU A 218 -41.14 -36.78 11.28
N ILE A 219 -40.53 -35.62 11.55
CA ILE A 219 -41.09 -34.64 12.49
C ILE A 219 -42.47 -34.17 12.03
N PHE A 220 -42.62 -33.90 10.73
CA PHE A 220 -43.90 -33.48 10.15
C PHE A 220 -44.99 -34.55 10.30
N ILE A 221 -44.66 -35.83 10.07
CA ILE A 221 -45.59 -36.96 10.25
C ILE A 221 -46.02 -37.10 11.71
N VAL A 222 -45.08 -37.03 12.65
CA VAL A 222 -45.39 -37.09 14.09
C VAL A 222 -46.27 -35.92 14.51
N SER A 223 -45.99 -34.72 14.00
CA SER A 223 -46.75 -33.51 14.29
C SER A 223 -48.17 -33.55 13.72
N ILE A 224 -48.41 -34.29 12.64
CA ILE A 224 -49.74 -34.50 12.05
C ILE A 224 -50.51 -35.65 12.71
N SER A 225 -49.84 -36.56 13.44
CA SER A 225 -50.48 -37.72 14.07
C SER A 225 -51.67 -37.39 15.00
N PRO A 226 -51.69 -36.29 15.78
CA PRO A 226 -52.85 -35.95 16.60
C PRO A 226 -54.07 -35.58 15.75
N ILE A 227 -53.85 -34.92 14.61
CA ILE A 227 -54.90 -34.50 13.68
C ILE A 227 -55.48 -35.71 12.95
N LEU A 228 -54.63 -36.65 12.51
CA LEU A 228 -55.07 -37.90 11.87
C LEU A 228 -55.88 -38.78 12.83
N LEU A 229 -55.50 -38.85 14.12
CA LEU A 229 -56.28 -39.58 15.13
C LEU A 229 -57.68 -38.97 15.32
N VAL A 230 -57.78 -37.64 15.40
CA VAL A 230 -59.08 -36.96 15.54
C VAL A 230 -59.95 -37.20 14.31
N VAL A 231 -59.40 -37.06 13.09
CA VAL A 231 -60.15 -37.32 11.84
C VAL A 231 -60.59 -38.78 11.76
N GLY A 232 -59.72 -39.73 12.14
CA GLY A 232 -60.04 -41.16 12.18
C GLY A 232 -61.19 -41.49 13.13
N ILE A 233 -61.18 -40.91 14.33
CA ILE A 233 -62.26 -41.07 15.32
C ILE A 233 -63.58 -40.47 14.80
N VAL A 234 -63.54 -39.29 14.18
CA VAL A 234 -64.73 -38.65 13.60
C VAL A 234 -65.32 -39.50 12.46
N LEU A 235 -64.48 -40.00 11.55
CA LEU A 235 -64.92 -40.89 10.47
C LEU A 235 -65.47 -42.22 11.01
N TYR A 236 -64.86 -42.78 12.05
CA TYR A 236 -65.34 -44.00 12.70
C TYR A 236 -66.74 -43.79 13.33
N ILE A 237 -66.97 -42.66 14.00
CA ILE A 237 -68.29 -42.31 14.55
C ILE A 237 -69.33 -42.14 13.45
N ILE A 238 -68.96 -41.49 12.33
CA ILE A 238 -69.86 -41.33 11.16
C ILE A 238 -70.18 -42.69 10.53
N TYR A 239 -69.19 -43.56 10.36
CA TYR A 239 -69.38 -44.90 9.84
C TYR A 239 -70.29 -45.74 10.74
N TYR A 240 -70.07 -45.71 12.05
CA TYR A 240 -70.87 -46.45 13.03
C TYR A 240 -72.33 -45.95 13.06
N LYS A 241 -72.56 -44.63 13.01
CA LYS A 241 -73.92 -44.06 12.89
C LYS A 241 -74.60 -44.43 11.57
N ARG A 242 -73.87 -44.42 10.44
CA ARG A 242 -74.42 -44.82 9.14
C ARG A 242 -74.78 -46.30 9.08
N ARG A 243 -74.00 -47.17 9.73
CA ARG A 243 -74.30 -48.62 9.81
C ARG A 243 -75.54 -48.89 10.66
N LYS A 244 -75.69 -48.23 11.81
CA LYS A 244 -76.86 -48.38 12.69
C LYS A 244 -78.16 -47.85 12.08
N ASN A 245 -78.08 -46.85 11.21
CA ASN A 245 -79.24 -46.34 10.46
C ASN A 245 -79.68 -47.26 9.31
N LYS A 246 -78.79 -48.09 8.73
CA LYS A 246 -79.18 -49.09 7.74
C LYS A 246 -79.92 -50.28 8.36
N GLU A 247 -79.56 -50.68 9.58
CA GLU A 247 -80.28 -51.76 10.29
C GLU A 247 -81.70 -51.37 10.72
N ARG A 248 -81.95 -50.07 10.98
CA ARG A 248 -83.30 -49.57 11.29
C ARG A 248 -84.25 -49.49 10.10
N GLN A 249 -83.76 -49.56 8.86
CA GLN A 249 -84.61 -49.59 7.66
C GLN A 249 -85.02 -51.00 7.22
N ILE A 250 -84.41 -52.06 7.79
CA ILE A 250 -84.72 -53.46 7.44
C ILE A 250 -85.75 -54.09 8.41
N ILE A 251 -85.94 -53.52 9.61
CA ILE A 251 -86.96 -53.97 10.59
C ILE A 251 -88.28 -53.15 10.47
N GLY A 252 -88.32 -52.19 9.55
CA GLY A 252 -89.49 -51.34 9.26
C GLY A 252 -90.14 -51.60 7.90
N LYS A 253 -90.10 -52.84 7.42
CA LYS A 253 -90.87 -53.30 6.26
C LYS A 253 -91.41 -54.70 6.52
#